data_AF-A0A807LGH0-F1
#
_entry.id   AF-A0A807LGH0-F1
#
_cell.length_a   1.000
_cell.length_b   1.000
_cell.length_c   1.000
_cell.angle_alpha   90.00
_cell.angle_beta   90.00
_cell.angle_gamma   90.00
#
_symmetry.space_group_name_H-M   'P 1'
#
loop_
_entity.id
_entity.type
_entity.pdbx_description
1 polymer ?
#
loop_
_entity_poly.entity_id
_entity_poly.type
_entity_poly.pdbx_seq_one_letter_code
_entity_poly.pdbx_strand_id
1 'polypeptide(L)' 'MNDDVQVQPAEIHEAIGLAATYLMHSQRPVKPSNLIMVLRAQSSITTDPRQKRVFDAARQLILDRITYSA' A
#
# COMPACT_ATOMS: atom_id res chain seq x y z
N MET A 1 9.48 -23.01 -12.59
CA MET A 1 8.46 -22.03 -13.03
C MET A 1 8.42 -20.95 -11.96
N ASN A 2 8.36 -19.68 -12.36
CA ASN A 2 8.95 -18.53 -11.67
C ASN A 2 8.24 -18.14 -10.36
N ASP A 3 8.56 -18.84 -9.27
CA ASP A 3 8.22 -18.44 -7.91
C ASP A 3 8.95 -17.13 -7.58
N ASP A 4 8.21 -16.16 -7.04
CA ASP A 4 8.70 -14.90 -6.49
C ASP A 4 9.28 -13.87 -7.46
N VAL A 5 8.45 -13.34 -8.36
CA VAL A 5 8.68 -11.94 -8.80
C VAL A 5 8.45 -11.05 -7.58
N GLN A 6 9.52 -10.76 -6.84
CA GLN A 6 9.48 -9.86 -5.70
C GLN A 6 8.84 -8.52 -6.10
N VAL A 7 8.07 -7.94 -5.19
CA VAL A 7 7.54 -6.59 -5.37
C VAL A 7 8.70 -5.61 -5.27
N GLN A 8 8.87 -4.75 -6.27
CA GLN A 8 9.95 -3.79 -6.28
C GLN A 8 9.64 -2.62 -5.33
N PRO A 9 10.64 -2.02 -4.68
CA PRO A 9 10.45 -0.85 -3.83
C PRO A 9 9.74 0.31 -4.54
N ALA A 10 10.01 0.49 -5.84
CA ALA A 10 9.37 1.52 -6.65
C ALA A 10 7.84 1.33 -6.71
N GLU A 11 7.36 0.10 -6.93
CA GLU A 11 5.93 -0.21 -6.97
C GLU A 11 5.27 0.05 -5.61
N ILE A 12 5.97 -0.25 -4.52
CA ILE A 12 5.49 0.02 -3.16
C ILE A 12 5.33 1.52 -2.95
N HIS A 13 6.37 2.30 -3.28
CA HIS A 13 6.34 3.75 -3.10
C HIS A 13 5.28 4.42 -3.99
N GLU A 14 5.10 3.94 -5.21
CA GLU A 14 4.05 4.41 -6.11
C GLU A 14 2.66 4.12 -5.53
N ALA A 15 2.39 2.91 -5.04
CA ALA A 15 1.12 2.56 -4.42
C ALA A 15 0.83 3.43 -3.18
N ILE A 16 1.84 3.71 -2.35
CA ILE A 16 1.71 4.63 -1.20
C ILE A 16 1.40 6.05 -1.69
N GLY A 17 2.09 6.52 -2.74
CA GLY A 17 1.86 7.83 -3.35
C GLY A 17 0.43 7.98 -3.85
N LEU A 18 -0.08 7.00 -4.60
CA LEU A 18 -1.45 6.98 -5.10
C LEU A 18 -2.48 6.97 -3.96
N ALA A 19 -2.24 6.19 -2.89
CA ALA A 19 -3.09 6.20 -1.72
C ALA A 19 -3.08 7.56 -1.00
N ALA A 20 -1.92 8.23 -0.91
CA ALA A 20 -1.80 9.56 -0.35
C ALA A 20 -2.56 10.60 -1.20
N THR A 21 -2.40 10.56 -2.53
CA THR A 21 -3.14 11.41 -3.47
C THR A 21 -4.65 11.23 -3.30
N TYR A 22 -5.14 9.99 -3.23
CA TYR A 22 -6.57 9.73 -2.97
C TYR A 22 -7.06 10.38 -1.67
N LEU A 23 -6.29 10.28 -0.58
CA LEU A 23 -6.63 10.90 0.70
C LEU A 23 -6.66 12.43 0.59
N MET A 24 -5.68 13.04 -0.08
CA MET A 24 -5.63 14.48 -0.31
C MET A 24 -6.86 14.96 -1.09
N HIS A 25 -7.22 14.29 -2.20
CA HIS A 25 -8.42 14.62 -2.97
C HIS A 25 -9.71 14.45 -2.16
N SER A 26 -9.74 13.45 -1.28
CA SER A 26 -10.88 13.18 -0.39
C SER A 26 -10.91 14.06 0.86
N GLN A 27 -10.01 15.03 0.99
CA GLN A 27 -9.85 15.90 2.16
C GLN A 27 -9.66 15.13 3.48
N ARG A 28 -9.02 13.95 3.40
CA ARG A 28 -8.69 13.13 4.56
C ARG A 28 -7.21 13.29 4.91
N PRO A 29 -6.83 13.29 6.19
CA PRO A 29 -5.42 13.37 6.59
C PRO A 29 -4.58 12.24 6.00
N VAL A 30 -3.39 12.57 5.49
CA VAL A 30 -2.40 11.58 5.07
C VAL A 30 -1.65 11.10 6.32
N LYS A 31 -2.19 10.07 6.96
CA LYS A 31 -1.62 9.43 8.15
C LYS A 31 -1.57 7.90 7.99
N PRO A 32 -0.69 7.19 8.71
CA PRO A 32 -0.46 5.77 8.46
C PRO A 32 -1.72 4.90 8.50
N SER A 33 -2.62 5.13 9.46
CA SER A 33 -3.90 4.39 9.55
C SER A 33 -4.80 4.57 8.33
N ASN A 34 -4.82 5.78 7.75
CA ASN A 34 -5.64 6.11 6.60
C ASN A 34 -5.05 5.50 5.32
N LEU A 35 -3.72 5.52 5.18
CA LEU A 35 -3.02 4.86 4.07
C LEU A 35 -3.27 3.35 4.09
N ILE A 36 -3.14 2.71 5.25
CA ILE A 36 -3.43 1.29 5.45
C ILE A 36 -4.87 0.96 5.03
N MET A 37 -5.84 1.79 5.40
CA MET A 37 -7.24 1.59 5.02
C MET A 37 -7.45 1.65 3.51
N VAL A 38 -6.86 2.64 2.82
CA VAL A 38 -6.96 2.80 1.36
C VAL A 38 -6.33 1.61 0.65
N LEU A 39 -5.10 1.24 1.03
CA LEU A 39 -4.38 0.10 0.43
C LEU A 39 -5.12 -1.22 0.67
N ARG A 40 -5.75 -1.42 1.83
CA ARG A 40 -6.60 -2.58 2.11
C ARG A 40 -7.82 -2.62 1.20
N ALA A 41 -8.50 -1.49 1.02
CA ALA A 41 -9.64 -1.39 0.12
C ALA A 41 -9.24 -1.72 -1.33
N GLN A 42 -8.14 -1.13 -1.81
CA GLN A 42 -7.59 -1.41 -3.15
C GLN A 42 -7.22 -2.88 -3.35
N SER A 43 -6.59 -3.51 -2.35
CA SER A 43 -6.27 -4.95 -2.37
C SER A 43 -7.52 -5.84 -2.42
N SER A 44 -8.62 -5.43 -1.79
CA SER A 44 -9.87 -6.19 -1.79
C SER A 44 -10.67 -6.12 -3.09
N ILE A 45 -10.50 -5.04 -3.88
CA ILE A 45 -11.27 -4.81 -5.10
C ILE A 45 -10.48 -5.10 -6.38
N THR A 46 -9.14 -5.16 -6.32
CA THR A 46 -8.34 -5.47 -7.51
C THR A 46 -8.45 -6.94 -7.89
N THR A 47 -8.58 -7.21 -9.18
CA THR A 47 -8.52 -8.55 -9.76
C THR A 47 -7.12 -8.93 -10.25
N ASP A 48 -6.18 -7.97 -10.27
CA ASP A 48 -4.80 -8.19 -10.69
C ASP A 48 -3.96 -8.76 -9.52
N PRO A 49 -3.46 -10.01 -9.63
CA PRO A 49 -2.63 -10.63 -8.59
C PRO A 49 -1.30 -9.92 -8.35
N ARG A 50 -0.78 -9.16 -9.32
CA ARG A 50 0.43 -8.33 -9.12
C ARG A 50 0.08 -7.12 -8.27
N GLN A 51 -0.93 -6.34 -8.65
CA GLN A 51 -1.36 -5.18 -7.87
C GLN A 51 -1.74 -5.55 -6.44
N LYS A 52 -2.45 -6.68 -6.25
CA LYS A 52 -2.77 -7.18 -4.92
C LYS A 52 -1.53 -7.36 -4.04
N ARG A 53 -0.49 -8.01 -4.57
CA ARG A 53 0.80 -8.18 -3.87
C ARG A 53 1.48 -6.84 -3.58
N VAL A 54 1.42 -5.88 -4.50
CA VAL A 54 1.97 -4.53 -4.29
C VAL A 54 1.26 -3.83 -3.13
N PHE A 55 -0.07 -3.83 -3.11
CA PHE A 55 -0.85 -3.20 -2.04
C PHE A 55 -0.63 -3.86 -0.68
N ASP A 56 -0.52 -5.19 -0.64
CA ASP A 56 -0.23 -5.93 0.58
C ASP A 56 1.18 -5.63 1.10
N ALA A 57 2.19 -5.59 0.22
CA ALA A 57 3.57 -5.22 0.58
C ALA A 57 3.67 -3.77 1.08
N ALA A 58 2.99 -2.82 0.42
CA ALA A 58 2.93 -1.43 0.84
C ALA A 58 2.29 -1.27 2.23
N ARG A 59 1.21 -2.02 2.50
CA ARG A 59 0.57 -2.04 3.81
C ARG A 59 1.51 -2.58 4.88
N GLN A 60 2.21 -3.67 4.60
CA GLN A 60 3.17 -4.28 5.53
C GLN A 60 4.30 -3.31 5.87
N LEU A 61 4.88 -2.64 4.87
CA LEU A 61 5.95 -1.65 5.08
C LEU A 61 5.53 -0.53 6.05
N ILE A 62 4.29 -0.03 5.91
CA ILE A 62 3.78 1.01 6.80
C ILE A 62 3.59 0.45 8.22
N LEU A 63 3.02 -0.75 8.36
CA LEU A 63 2.83 -1.40 9.66
C LEU A 63 4.16 -1.64 10.40
N ASP A 64 5.17 -2.13 9.69
CA ASP A 64 6.49 -2.36 10.25
C ASP A 64 7.08 -1.04 10.78
N ARG A 65 7.01 0.03 9.99
CA ARG A 65 7.50 1.35 10.42
C ARG A 65 6.77 1.92 11.63
N ILE A 66 5.46 1.70 11.76
CA ILE A 66 4.71 2.13 12.96
C ILE A 66 5.18 1.32 14.17
N THR A 67 5.31 0.00 14.02
CA THR A 67 5.66 -0.92 15.11
C THR A 67 7.06 -0.67 15.65
N TYR A 68 8.03 -0.37 14.79
CA TYR A 68 9.41 -0.04 15.19
C TYR A 68 9.59 1.42 15.65
N SER A 69 8.58 2.27 15.52
CA SER A 69 8.64 3.68 15.97
C SER A 69 7.90 3.93 17.30
N ALA A 70 7.35 2.87 17.92
CA ALA A 70 6.65 2.90 19.20
C ALA A 70 7.51 2.28 20.30
#